data_AF-A0A965KS02-F1
#
_entry.id   AF-A0A965KS02-F1
#
_cell.length_a   1.000
_cell.length_b   1.000
_cell.length_c   1.000
_cell.angle_alpha   90.00
_cell.angle_beta   90.00
_cell.angle_gamma   90.00
#
_symmetry.space_group_name_H-M   'P 1'
#
loop_
_entity.id
_entity.type
_entity.pdbx_description
1 polymer ?
#
loop_
_entity_poly.entity_id
_entity_poly.type
_entity_poly.pdbx_seq_one_letter_code
_entity_poly.pdbx_strand_id
1 'polypeptide(L)'
;MSQKVSICLLGPKGAGKSSLLGSLADCVGQGAYGYSPNFHPVLQPISQVDFLKGPIDRHRADFLTHTLSPYERLKQELVAGAAATNTLDTYEYYFRLSLSGAAPTELTQAGPWLLEIIDSAGDIAMPPEGAQIALLDDVKTKLAKQILASDAIVLALPLTRFDEAEWSGALSRLADRLMLAKEKNLKRIVVALTFYERLFVNLGPDAFTYACDPSVARHILRKSLRSSNCFDHIRKLTTSNSALQLRLTVCSTFGFTKRFQNPNLDPWLAGEQRFRRNGLEVGRAHSEYWRPFLTADPFLYAALGLDSAFTFSFEQLEGETATRRVDPAIY
;
A
#
# COMPACT_ATOMS: atom_id res chain seq x y z
N MET A 1 -9.17 -25.23 -1.72
CA MET A 1 -9.93 -24.15 -2.40
C MET A 1 -9.12 -22.87 -2.26
N SER A 2 -8.98 -22.06 -3.31
CA SER A 2 -8.27 -20.78 -3.23
C SER A 2 -9.16 -19.68 -2.66
N GLN A 3 -8.64 -18.85 -1.75
CA GLN A 3 -9.35 -17.68 -1.24
C GLN A 3 -9.15 -16.48 -2.18
N LYS A 4 -10.23 -15.78 -2.53
CA LYS A 4 -10.17 -14.55 -3.34
C LYS A 4 -10.35 -13.34 -2.43
N VAL A 5 -9.52 -12.32 -2.63
CA VAL A 5 -9.60 -11.05 -1.90
C VAL A 5 -9.51 -9.91 -2.90
N SER A 6 -10.49 -9.00 -2.85
CA SER A 6 -10.49 -7.78 -3.67
C SER A 6 -10.08 -6.57 -2.82
N ILE A 7 -9.10 -5.81 -3.30
CA ILE A 7 -8.49 -4.67 -2.60
C ILE A 7 -8.60 -3.42 -3.48
N CYS A 8 -9.27 -2.38 -3.00
CA CYS A 8 -9.26 -1.08 -3.66
C CYS A 8 -8.10 -0.21 -3.17
N LEU A 9 -7.26 0.26 -4.09
CA LEU A 9 -6.18 1.21 -3.83
C LEU A 9 -6.66 2.64 -4.17
N LEU A 10 -6.86 3.46 -3.13
CA LEU A 10 -7.36 4.82 -3.25
C LEU A 10 -6.35 5.82 -2.66
N GLY A 11 -6.45 7.08 -3.06
CA GLY A 11 -5.57 8.14 -2.58
C GLY A 11 -5.51 9.32 -3.57
N PRO A 12 -5.14 10.53 -3.12
CA PRO A 12 -5.10 11.70 -3.98
C PRO A 12 -4.07 11.57 -5.11
N LYS A 13 -4.11 12.52 -6.05
CA LYS A 13 -3.07 12.64 -7.08
C LYS A 13 -1.72 12.88 -6.42
N GLY A 14 -0.68 12.20 -6.92
CA GLY A 14 0.66 12.32 -6.33
C GLY A 14 0.84 11.57 -5.01
N ALA A 15 -0.14 10.83 -4.50
CA ALA A 15 0.00 10.07 -3.25
C ALA A 15 0.97 8.88 -3.33
N GLY A 16 1.58 8.59 -4.49
CA GLY A 16 2.53 7.48 -4.65
C GLY A 16 1.91 6.11 -4.94
N LYS A 17 0.61 6.02 -5.26
CA LYS A 17 -0.12 4.75 -5.55
C LYS A 17 0.60 3.84 -6.55
N SER A 18 0.99 4.37 -7.71
CA SER A 18 1.65 3.60 -8.77
C SER A 18 3.03 3.09 -8.33
N SER A 19 3.75 3.85 -7.50
CA SER A 19 5.02 3.41 -6.90
C SER A 19 4.81 2.33 -5.83
N LEU A 20 3.79 2.50 -4.98
CA LEU A 20 3.39 1.55 -3.96
C LEU A 20 3.02 0.19 -4.59
N LEU A 21 2.17 0.20 -5.62
CA LEU A 21 1.77 -1.01 -6.35
C LEU A 21 2.92 -1.59 -7.20
N GLY A 22 3.61 -0.76 -7.99
CA GLY A 22 4.65 -1.23 -8.89
C GLY A 22 5.88 -1.81 -8.17
N SER A 23 6.11 -1.45 -6.91
CA SER A 23 7.18 -2.01 -6.07
C SER A 23 6.76 -3.18 -5.18
N LEU A 24 5.46 -3.51 -5.14
CA LEU A 24 4.87 -4.51 -4.24
C LEU A 24 5.58 -5.87 -4.31
N ALA A 25 5.69 -6.46 -5.50
CA ALA A 25 6.31 -7.78 -5.67
C ALA A 25 7.82 -7.75 -5.36
N ASP A 26 8.50 -6.65 -5.68
CA ASP A 26 9.93 -6.49 -5.38
C ASP A 26 10.17 -6.33 -3.87
N CYS A 27 9.26 -5.66 -3.15
CA CYS A 27 9.30 -5.55 -1.70
C CYS A 27 9.14 -6.92 -1.02
N VAL A 28 8.21 -7.75 -1.52
CA VAL A 28 8.04 -9.13 -1.04
C VAL A 28 9.28 -9.97 -1.35
N GLY A 29 9.76 -9.95 -2.60
CA GLY A 29 10.91 -10.74 -3.04
C GLY A 29 12.22 -10.39 -2.35
N GLN A 30 12.39 -9.14 -1.90
CA GLN A 30 13.56 -8.68 -1.15
C GLN A 30 13.42 -8.80 0.37
N GLY A 31 12.26 -9.26 0.88
CA GLY A 31 12.02 -9.32 2.33
C GLY A 31 12.01 -7.94 3.00
N ALA A 32 11.71 -6.88 2.25
CA ALA A 32 11.82 -5.49 2.73
C ALA A 32 10.52 -4.97 3.36
N TYR A 33 9.79 -5.86 4.03
CA TYR A 33 8.51 -5.62 4.73
C TYR A 33 8.68 -5.72 6.24
N GLY A 34 7.67 -5.30 7.00
CA GLY A 34 7.72 -5.20 8.47
C GLY A 34 7.42 -6.49 9.25
N TYR A 35 7.16 -7.60 8.58
CA TYR A 35 6.81 -8.89 9.22
C TYR A 35 8.05 -9.61 9.78
N SER A 36 7.79 -10.64 10.60
CA SER A 36 8.85 -11.51 11.13
C SER A 36 9.78 -12.02 10.02
N PRO A 37 11.11 -12.08 10.25
CA PRO A 37 12.04 -12.67 9.28
C PRO A 37 11.72 -14.12 8.90
N ASN A 38 10.98 -14.84 9.75
CA ASN A 38 10.56 -16.22 9.49
C ASN A 38 9.25 -16.29 8.69
N PHE A 39 8.57 -15.17 8.45
CA PHE A 39 7.37 -15.11 7.61
C PHE A 39 7.82 -14.97 6.15
N HIS A 40 7.46 -15.93 5.30
CA HIS A 40 7.92 -15.99 3.92
C HIS A 40 6.74 -15.96 2.94
N PRO A 41 6.13 -14.79 2.71
CA PRO A 41 5.15 -14.60 1.66
C PRO A 41 5.82 -14.63 0.29
N VAL A 42 5.17 -15.25 -0.68
CA VAL A 42 5.55 -15.23 -2.09
C VAL A 42 4.40 -14.62 -2.87
N LEU A 43 4.67 -13.51 -3.55
CA LEU A 43 3.68 -12.80 -4.35
C LEU A 43 4.04 -12.90 -5.83
N GLN A 44 3.24 -13.62 -6.59
CA GLN A 44 3.43 -13.81 -8.02
C GLN A 44 2.34 -13.06 -8.81
N PRO A 45 2.67 -12.17 -9.75
CA PRO A 45 1.72 -11.62 -10.71
C PRO A 45 1.11 -12.74 -11.56
N ILE A 46 -0.21 -12.69 -11.78
CA ILE A 46 -0.94 -13.67 -12.60
C ILE A 46 -1.86 -12.97 -13.59
N SER A 47 -2.37 -13.71 -14.58
CA SER A 47 -3.37 -13.16 -15.51
C SER A 47 -4.76 -13.10 -14.87
N GLN A 48 -5.65 -12.28 -15.43
CA GLN A 48 -7.07 -12.28 -15.05
C GLN A 48 -7.71 -13.66 -15.25
N VAL A 49 -7.30 -14.38 -16.29
CA VAL A 49 -7.80 -15.73 -16.59
C VAL A 49 -7.44 -16.69 -15.46
N ASP A 50 -6.20 -16.64 -14.96
CA ASP A 50 -5.75 -17.46 -13.83
C ASP A 50 -6.47 -17.08 -12.53
N PHE A 51 -6.77 -15.80 -12.33
CA PHE A 51 -7.54 -15.33 -11.18
C PHE A 51 -8.98 -15.84 -11.20
N LEU A 52 -9.65 -15.80 -12.36
CA LEU A 52 -11.03 -16.24 -12.51
C LEU A 52 -11.17 -17.75 -12.39
N LYS A 53 -10.33 -18.51 -13.12
CA LYS A 53 -10.43 -19.97 -13.24
C LYS A 53 -9.77 -20.76 -12.10
N GLY A 54 -8.99 -20.11 -11.24
CA GLY A 54 -8.22 -20.79 -10.20
C GLY A 54 -6.96 -21.47 -10.78
N PRO A 55 -6.18 -22.21 -9.95
CA PRO A 55 -4.92 -22.80 -10.41
C PRO A 55 -5.18 -23.86 -11.50
N ILE A 56 -4.99 -23.50 -12.75
CA ILE A 56 -4.92 -24.43 -13.88
C ILE A 56 -3.48 -24.96 -13.94
N ASP A 57 -3.32 -26.27 -14.16
CA ASP A 57 -2.03 -26.87 -14.48
C ASP A 57 -1.40 -26.13 -15.67
N ARG A 58 -0.22 -25.56 -15.44
CA ARG A 58 0.51 -24.66 -16.36
C ARG A 58 1.01 -25.31 -17.65
N HIS A 59 0.45 -26.44 -18.08
CA HIS A 59 0.97 -27.18 -19.23
C HIS A 59 0.44 -26.74 -20.59
N ARG A 60 -0.45 -25.74 -20.70
CA ARG A 60 -1.04 -25.33 -21.99
C ARG A 60 -1.36 -23.83 -22.15
N ALA A 61 -0.67 -22.91 -21.47
CA ALA A 61 -0.87 -21.48 -21.71
C ALA A 61 0.04 -20.99 -22.86
N ASP A 62 -0.59 -20.43 -23.88
CA ASP A 62 -0.07 -19.94 -25.15
C ASP A 62 1.30 -19.24 -25.09
N PHE A 63 2.31 -19.88 -25.68
CA PHE A 63 3.63 -19.28 -25.98
C PHE A 63 3.57 -18.19 -27.06
N LEU A 64 2.42 -17.99 -27.72
CA LEU A 64 2.31 -17.19 -28.94
C LEU A 64 1.66 -15.81 -28.75
N THR A 65 1.19 -15.48 -27.55
CA THR A 65 0.66 -14.15 -27.22
C THR A 65 1.45 -13.54 -26.07
N HIS A 66 2.66 -13.04 -26.37
CA HIS A 66 3.46 -12.23 -25.45
C HIS A 66 2.84 -10.83 -25.23
N THR A 67 1.57 -10.74 -24.85
CA THR A 67 1.04 -9.49 -24.30
C THR A 67 1.46 -9.40 -22.85
N LEU A 68 2.36 -8.45 -22.56
CA LEU A 68 2.76 -8.08 -21.20
C LEU A 68 1.52 -7.91 -20.33
N SER A 69 1.54 -8.52 -19.14
CA SER A 69 0.47 -8.37 -18.16
C SER A 69 0.33 -6.91 -17.72
N PRO A 70 -0.86 -6.46 -17.28
CA PRO A 70 -1.06 -5.09 -16.80
C PRO A 70 -0.03 -4.68 -15.73
N TYR A 71 0.34 -5.60 -14.84
CA TYR A 71 1.35 -5.35 -13.82
C TYR A 71 2.76 -5.17 -14.40
N GLU A 72 3.16 -6.00 -15.37
CA GLU A 72 4.46 -5.84 -16.02
C GLU A 72 4.56 -4.53 -16.79
N ARG A 73 3.48 -4.07 -17.44
CA ARG A 73 3.41 -2.75 -18.06
C ARG A 73 3.59 -1.64 -17.03
N LEU A 74 2.86 -1.70 -15.91
CA LEU A 74 3.02 -0.76 -14.80
C LEU A 74 4.47 -0.72 -14.30
N LYS A 75 5.14 -1.88 -14.15
CA LYS A 75 6.55 -1.92 -13.75
C LYS A 75 7.45 -1.25 -14.79
N GLN A 76 7.26 -1.55 -16.08
CA GLN A 76 8.04 -0.91 -17.14
C GLN A 76 7.87 0.61 -17.15
N GLU A 77 6.63 1.09 -17.02
CA GLU A 77 6.33 2.52 -16.94
C GLU A 77 6.99 3.14 -15.71
N LEU A 78 6.86 2.52 -14.52
CA LEU A 78 7.47 3.03 -13.28
C LEU A 78 9.00 3.17 -13.45
N VAL A 79 9.58 2.17 -14.09
CA VAL A 79 11.02 2.09 -14.36
C VAL A 79 11.41 3.14 -15.42
N ALA A 80 10.54 3.49 -16.37
CA ALA A 80 10.71 4.61 -17.30
C ALA A 80 10.47 6.00 -16.68
N GLY A 81 9.94 6.08 -15.45
CA GLY A 81 9.59 7.35 -14.79
C GLY A 81 8.11 7.74 -14.93
N ALA A 82 7.21 6.74 -14.84
CA ALA A 82 5.78 6.83 -15.10
C ALA A 82 5.09 8.13 -14.66
N ALA A 83 4.19 8.58 -15.53
CA ALA A 83 3.18 9.57 -15.24
C ALA A 83 2.08 9.02 -14.29
N ALA A 84 1.22 9.91 -13.79
CA ALA A 84 0.09 9.52 -12.93
C ALA A 84 -0.86 8.53 -13.65
N THR A 85 -1.49 7.64 -12.87
CA THR A 85 -2.55 6.73 -13.36
C THR A 85 -3.59 7.52 -14.17
N ASN A 86 -3.92 7.01 -15.36
CA ASN A 86 -4.85 7.64 -16.28
C ASN A 86 -6.26 7.74 -15.68
N THR A 87 -6.94 8.86 -15.92
CA THR A 87 -8.31 9.15 -15.46
C THR A 87 -9.41 8.55 -16.35
N LEU A 88 -9.05 7.78 -17.38
CA LEU A 88 -10.03 7.20 -18.33
C LEU A 88 -10.63 5.87 -17.87
N ASP A 89 -10.01 5.14 -16.94
CA ASP A 89 -10.54 3.88 -16.41
C ASP A 89 -9.95 3.55 -15.02
N THR A 90 -10.48 2.51 -14.39
CA THR A 90 -9.88 1.79 -13.27
C THR A 90 -9.06 0.61 -13.78
N TYR A 91 -7.92 0.33 -13.17
CA TYR A 91 -7.01 -0.74 -13.57
C TYR A 91 -7.00 -1.88 -12.56
N GLU A 92 -7.05 -3.11 -13.05
CA GLU A 92 -7.11 -4.33 -12.24
C GLU A 92 -5.79 -5.11 -12.36
N TYR A 93 -5.21 -5.48 -11.22
CA TYR A 93 -3.96 -6.20 -11.13
C TYR A 93 -4.14 -7.45 -10.29
N TYR A 94 -3.66 -8.58 -10.78
CA TYR A 94 -3.91 -9.88 -10.16
C TYR A 94 -2.64 -10.52 -9.65
N PHE A 95 -2.72 -11.06 -8.44
CA PHE A 95 -1.59 -11.74 -7.80
C PHE A 95 -2.02 -13.04 -7.15
N ARG A 96 -1.08 -13.97 -7.07
CA ARG A 96 -1.15 -15.15 -6.22
C ARG A 96 -0.21 -14.94 -5.04
N LEU A 97 -0.77 -14.96 -3.84
CA LEU A 97 -0.06 -14.92 -2.58
C LEU A 97 -0.02 -16.33 -1.97
N SER A 98 1.20 -16.85 -1.79
CA SER A 98 1.47 -18.11 -1.10
C SER A 98 2.22 -17.82 0.19
N LEU A 99 1.92 -18.53 1.26
CA LEU A 99 2.49 -18.30 2.58
C LEU A 99 3.34 -19.50 3.00
N SER A 100 4.46 -19.23 3.63
CA SER A 100 5.33 -20.25 4.22
C SER A 100 6.07 -19.69 5.44
N GLY A 101 6.76 -20.57 6.18
CA GLY A 101 7.47 -20.22 7.40
C GLY A 101 6.52 -19.98 8.59
N ALA A 102 6.72 -18.90 9.33
CA ALA A 102 5.99 -18.52 10.54
C ALA A 102 4.56 -17.97 10.29
N ALA A 103 3.98 -18.25 9.13
CA ALA A 103 2.58 -17.90 8.85
C ALA A 103 1.63 -18.75 9.72
N PRO A 104 0.55 -18.17 10.28
CA PRO A 104 -0.45 -18.95 11.02
C PRO A 104 -0.98 -20.12 10.19
N THR A 105 -1.11 -21.29 10.81
CA THR A 105 -1.47 -22.54 10.11
C THR A 105 -2.80 -22.42 9.37
N GLU A 106 -3.77 -21.72 9.96
CA GLU A 106 -5.08 -21.46 9.36
C GLU A 106 -4.97 -20.70 8.03
N LEU A 107 -4.10 -19.69 7.97
CA LEU A 107 -3.89 -18.89 6.75
C LEU A 107 -3.11 -19.66 5.68
N THR A 108 -2.17 -20.49 6.09
CA THR A 108 -1.42 -21.37 5.17
C THR A 108 -2.34 -22.43 4.55
N GLN A 109 -3.23 -23.05 5.35
CA GLN A 109 -4.19 -24.04 4.88
C GLN A 109 -5.31 -23.46 4.00
N ALA A 110 -5.70 -22.21 4.25
CA ALA A 110 -6.66 -21.49 3.42
C ALA A 110 -6.08 -21.06 2.06
N GLY A 111 -4.75 -21.06 1.91
CA GLY A 111 -4.06 -20.67 0.68
C GLY A 111 -4.22 -21.69 -0.46
N PRO A 112 -3.87 -21.31 -1.70
CA PRO A 112 -3.29 -20.01 -2.09
C PRO A 112 -4.34 -18.89 -2.10
N TRP A 113 -3.89 -17.67 -1.79
CA TRP A 113 -4.70 -16.46 -1.81
C TRP A 113 -4.57 -15.79 -3.17
N LEU A 114 -5.69 -15.45 -3.80
CA LEU A 114 -5.75 -14.74 -5.06
C LEU A 114 -6.17 -13.31 -4.76
N LEU A 115 -5.29 -12.36 -5.06
CA LEU A 115 -5.51 -10.94 -4.81
C LEU A 115 -5.88 -10.25 -6.11
N GLU A 116 -6.96 -9.48 -6.07
CA GLU A 116 -7.28 -8.47 -7.08
C GLU A 116 -7.02 -7.11 -6.45
N ILE A 117 -6.17 -6.29 -7.07
CA ILE A 117 -5.91 -4.92 -6.66
C ILE A 117 -6.46 -4.00 -7.73
N ILE A 118 -7.40 -3.13 -7.32
CA ILE A 118 -8.06 -2.17 -8.19
C ILE A 118 -7.43 -0.79 -7.93
N ASP A 119 -6.73 -0.24 -8.91
CA ASP A 119 -6.17 1.12 -8.89
C ASP A 119 -7.09 2.08 -9.66
N SER A 120 -7.21 3.30 -9.15
CA SER A 120 -7.94 4.38 -9.82
C SER A 120 -7.13 5.67 -9.74
N ALA A 121 -7.25 6.53 -10.75
CA ALA A 121 -6.60 7.83 -10.71
C ALA A 121 -7.02 8.62 -9.46
N GLY A 122 -6.06 9.35 -8.88
CA GLY A 122 -6.34 10.12 -7.66
C GLY A 122 -7.41 11.19 -7.88
N ASP A 123 -7.44 11.77 -9.07
CA ASP A 123 -8.45 12.73 -9.52
C ASP A 123 -9.87 12.13 -9.56
N ILE A 124 -10.02 10.81 -9.71
CA ILE A 124 -11.32 10.11 -9.63
C ILE A 124 -11.63 9.72 -8.18
N ALA A 125 -10.68 9.06 -7.51
CA ALA A 125 -10.89 8.47 -6.20
C ALA A 125 -11.03 9.51 -5.08
N MET A 126 -10.25 10.59 -5.15
CA MET A 126 -10.20 11.67 -4.18
C MET A 126 -10.00 13.02 -4.89
N PRO A 127 -11.03 13.51 -5.61
CA PRO A 127 -10.94 14.77 -6.34
C PRO A 127 -10.68 15.94 -5.37
N PRO A 128 -9.81 16.90 -5.74
CA PRO A 128 -9.61 18.11 -4.96
C PRO A 128 -10.90 18.92 -4.85
N GLU A 129 -11.04 19.68 -3.77
CA GLU A 129 -12.25 20.47 -3.53
C GLU A 129 -12.48 21.50 -4.66
N GLY A 130 -13.71 21.57 -5.16
CA GLY A 130 -14.08 22.47 -6.26
C GLY A 130 -13.65 22.01 -7.66
N ALA A 131 -12.97 20.86 -7.80
CA ALA A 131 -12.54 20.36 -9.10
C ALA A 131 -13.74 19.87 -9.94
N GLN A 132 -14.09 20.64 -10.97
CA GLN A 132 -14.96 20.19 -12.06
C GLN A 132 -14.16 19.35 -13.03
N ILE A 133 -13.81 18.14 -12.63
CA ILE A 133 -13.20 17.20 -13.56
C ILE A 133 -14.36 16.68 -14.42
N ALA A 134 -14.26 16.85 -15.75
CA ALA A 134 -15.13 16.23 -16.75
C ALA A 134 -14.90 14.71 -16.72
N LEU A 135 -15.33 14.09 -15.62
CA LEU A 135 -15.21 12.67 -15.37
C LEU A 135 -16.39 11.99 -16.03
N LEU A 136 -16.10 10.91 -16.76
CA LEU A 136 -17.11 9.97 -17.22
C LEU A 136 -17.82 9.42 -15.97
N ASP A 137 -19.11 9.73 -15.81
CA ASP A 137 -19.92 9.25 -14.68
C ASP A 137 -19.94 7.71 -14.61
N ASP A 138 -19.72 7.05 -15.74
CA ASP A 138 -19.54 5.60 -15.83
C ASP A 138 -18.35 5.10 -15.02
N VAL A 139 -17.20 5.80 -15.07
CA VAL A 139 -15.98 5.42 -14.34
C VAL A 139 -16.17 5.61 -12.84
N LYS A 140 -16.83 6.69 -12.41
CA LYS A 140 -17.19 6.89 -10.99
C LYS A 140 -18.14 5.80 -10.49
N THR A 141 -19.12 5.45 -11.31
CA THR A 141 -20.10 4.41 -10.98
C THR A 141 -19.43 3.04 -10.89
N LYS A 142 -18.52 2.73 -11.82
CA LYS A 142 -17.69 1.52 -11.80
C LYS A 142 -16.84 1.45 -10.53
N LEU A 143 -16.12 2.52 -10.20
CA LEU A 143 -15.30 2.60 -9.00
C LEU A 143 -16.13 2.46 -7.72
N ALA A 144 -17.30 3.11 -7.64
CA ALA A 144 -18.17 2.98 -6.47
C ALA A 144 -18.64 1.54 -6.25
N LYS A 145 -19.00 0.83 -7.33
CA LYS A 145 -19.35 -0.60 -7.28
C LYS A 145 -18.18 -1.46 -6.81
N GLN A 146 -16.99 -1.21 -7.35
CA GLN A 146 -15.76 -1.90 -6.96
C GLN A 146 -15.43 -1.68 -5.47
N ILE A 147 -15.54 -0.44 -4.97
CA ILE A 147 -15.32 -0.12 -3.56
C ILE A 147 -16.28 -0.88 -2.66
N LEU A 148 -17.58 -0.92 -2.99
CA LEU A 148 -18.59 -1.63 -2.18
C LEU A 148 -18.41 -3.16 -2.20
N ALA A 149 -17.94 -3.70 -3.33
CA ALA A 149 -17.67 -5.12 -3.50
C ALA A 149 -16.35 -5.58 -2.84
N SER A 150 -15.41 -4.66 -2.61
CA SER A 150 -14.07 -4.96 -2.09
C SER A 150 -14.08 -5.51 -0.65
N ASP A 151 -13.16 -6.43 -0.38
CA ASP A 151 -12.91 -6.95 0.97
C ASP A 151 -12.07 -5.97 1.80
N ALA A 152 -11.21 -5.19 1.14
CA ALA A 152 -10.32 -4.24 1.79
C ALA A 152 -10.08 -2.98 0.98
N ILE A 153 -9.77 -1.88 1.67
CA ILE A 153 -9.35 -0.62 1.07
C ILE A 153 -7.96 -0.27 1.58
N VAL A 154 -7.03 0.03 0.67
CA VAL A 154 -5.74 0.65 0.97
C VAL A 154 -5.81 2.13 0.58
N LEU A 155 -5.70 3.01 1.56
CA LEU A 155 -5.68 4.46 1.41
C LEU A 155 -4.23 4.95 1.41
N ALA A 156 -3.68 5.25 0.23
CA ALA A 156 -2.36 5.86 0.10
C ALA A 156 -2.46 7.37 0.34
N LEU A 157 -1.81 7.88 1.39
CA LEU A 157 -1.82 9.29 1.76
C LEU A 157 -0.40 9.81 1.95
N PRO A 158 -0.02 10.96 1.35
CA PRO A 158 1.35 11.46 1.42
C PRO A 158 1.69 12.02 2.81
N LEU A 159 2.68 11.41 3.47
CA LEU A 159 3.10 11.84 4.81
C LEU A 159 3.72 13.24 4.84
N THR A 160 4.37 13.67 3.75
CA THR A 160 4.96 15.00 3.64
C THR A 160 3.95 16.13 3.44
N ARG A 161 2.72 15.78 3.09
CA ARG A 161 1.62 16.70 2.75
C ARG A 161 0.35 16.33 3.52
N PHE A 162 0.57 15.81 4.72
CA PHE A 162 -0.46 15.14 5.51
C PHE A 162 -1.57 16.08 5.98
N ASP A 163 -1.25 17.36 6.17
CA ASP A 163 -2.19 18.39 6.63
C ASP A 163 -2.81 19.18 5.45
N GLU A 164 -2.59 18.78 4.20
CA GLU A 164 -3.18 19.48 3.04
C GLU A 164 -4.71 19.29 3.01
N ALA A 165 -5.44 20.41 3.03
CA ALA A 165 -6.90 20.43 3.08
C ALA A 165 -7.55 19.78 1.84
N GLU A 166 -6.88 19.81 0.69
CA GLU A 166 -7.45 19.48 -0.63
C GLU A 166 -8.09 18.08 -0.71
N TRP A 167 -7.52 17.09 -0.02
CA TRP A 167 -8.03 15.70 -0.03
C TRP A 167 -8.72 15.30 1.27
N SER A 168 -8.62 16.10 2.34
CA SER A 168 -9.26 15.83 3.63
C SER A 168 -10.78 15.75 3.52
N GLY A 169 -11.41 16.67 2.77
CA GLY A 169 -12.84 16.66 2.52
C GLY A 169 -13.28 15.46 1.67
N ALA A 170 -12.47 15.05 0.69
CA ALA A 170 -12.74 13.86 -0.12
C ALA A 170 -12.71 12.58 0.72
N LEU A 171 -11.77 12.50 1.67
CA LEU A 171 -11.64 11.40 2.61
C LEU A 171 -12.85 11.30 3.55
N SER A 172 -13.29 12.42 4.12
CA SER A 172 -14.50 12.48 4.96
C SER A 172 -15.73 12.05 4.16
N ARG A 173 -15.91 12.56 2.93
CA ARG A 173 -17.03 12.15 2.04
C ARG A 173 -17.00 10.66 1.70
N LEU A 174 -15.83 10.09 1.46
CA LEU A 174 -15.67 8.65 1.24
C LEU A 174 -16.10 7.87 2.48
N ALA A 175 -15.64 8.27 3.66
CA ALA A 175 -16.00 7.64 4.92
C ALA A 175 -17.52 7.72 5.18
N ASP A 176 -18.14 8.89 4.99
CA ASP A 176 -19.58 9.07 5.16
C ASP A 176 -20.39 8.17 4.21
N ARG A 177 -19.99 8.08 2.94
CA ARG A 177 -20.62 7.18 1.97
C ARG A 177 -20.49 5.71 2.38
N LEU A 178 -19.32 5.30 2.87
CA LEU A 178 -19.09 3.95 3.38
C LEU A 178 -19.89 3.65 4.65
N MET A 179 -20.16 4.64 5.50
CA MET A 179 -21.06 4.49 6.65
C MET A 179 -22.52 4.26 6.23
N LEU A 180 -22.98 4.99 5.20
CA LEU A 180 -24.36 4.92 4.72
C LEU A 180 -24.66 3.67 3.86
N ALA A 181 -23.64 3.05 3.27
CA ALA A 181 -23.80 1.85 2.46
C ALA A 181 -24.22 0.64 3.31
N LYS A 182 -25.44 0.12 3.06
CA LYS A 182 -26.01 -1.04 3.77
C LYS A 182 -25.35 -2.36 3.39
N GLU A 183 -24.96 -2.51 2.12
CA GLU A 183 -24.30 -3.69 1.58
C GLU A 183 -22.83 -3.35 1.30
N LYS A 184 -21.94 -3.89 2.12
CA LYS A 184 -20.48 -3.79 1.92
C LYS A 184 -19.80 -5.06 2.39
N ASN A 185 -18.89 -5.58 1.56
CA ASN A 185 -18.05 -6.74 1.91
C ASN A 185 -16.80 -6.34 2.71
N LEU A 186 -16.66 -5.04 2.99
CA LEU A 186 -15.47 -4.45 3.55
C LEU A 186 -15.15 -4.98 4.95
N LYS A 187 -14.04 -5.70 5.06
CA LYS A 187 -13.49 -6.25 6.30
C LYS A 187 -12.35 -5.41 6.85
N ARG A 188 -11.58 -4.73 5.99
CA ARG A 188 -10.35 -4.03 6.40
C ARG A 188 -10.14 -2.70 5.69
N ILE A 189 -9.62 -1.72 6.42
CA ILE A 189 -9.09 -0.46 5.87
C ILE A 189 -7.65 -0.31 6.35
N VAL A 190 -6.74 0.00 5.43
CA VAL A 190 -5.35 0.29 5.74
C VAL A 190 -5.00 1.67 5.24
N VAL A 191 -4.57 2.53 6.15
CA VAL A 191 -4.03 3.85 5.84
C VAL A 191 -2.54 3.70 5.65
N ALA A 192 -2.09 3.74 4.39
CA ALA A 192 -0.68 3.67 4.01
C ALA A 192 -0.12 5.08 3.85
N LEU A 193 0.65 5.54 4.83
CA LEU A 193 1.32 6.83 4.77
C LEU A 193 2.59 6.72 3.93
N THR A 194 2.52 7.29 2.73
CA THR A 194 3.55 7.21 1.70
C THR A 194 4.62 8.30 1.88
N PHE A 195 5.72 8.20 1.13
CA PHE A 195 6.88 9.10 1.21
C PHE A 195 7.59 9.10 2.56
N TYR A 196 7.52 8.00 3.31
CA TYR A 196 8.15 7.86 4.61
C TYR A 196 9.67 8.16 4.60
N GLU A 197 10.36 7.73 3.54
CA GLU A 197 11.80 7.96 3.34
C GLU A 197 12.19 9.45 3.36
N ARG A 198 11.26 10.35 3.01
CA ARG A 198 11.54 11.79 2.93
C ARG A 198 11.83 12.41 4.28
N LEU A 199 11.36 11.81 5.36
CA LEU A 199 11.63 12.29 6.71
C LEU A 199 13.10 12.13 7.11
N PHE A 200 13.86 11.34 6.36
CA PHE A 200 15.23 10.96 6.69
C PHE A 200 16.27 11.53 5.71
N VAL A 201 15.90 12.46 4.82
CA VAL A 201 16.81 13.03 3.80
C VAL A 201 18.06 13.68 4.38
N ASN A 202 17.96 14.24 5.58
CA ASN A 202 19.06 14.94 6.25
C ASN A 202 19.93 14.03 7.13
N LEU A 203 19.64 12.72 7.19
CA LEU A 203 20.37 11.77 8.04
C LEU A 203 21.50 11.02 7.31
N GLY A 204 21.63 11.22 6.00
CA GLY A 204 22.69 10.58 5.22
C GLY A 204 22.66 9.04 5.34
N PRO A 205 23.78 8.38 5.65
CA PRO A 205 23.86 6.92 5.76
C PRO A 205 23.03 6.29 6.88
N ASP A 206 22.66 7.05 7.91
CA ASP A 206 21.87 6.52 9.03
C ASP A 206 20.37 6.48 8.73
N ALA A 207 19.94 7.07 7.60
CA ALA A 207 18.54 7.22 7.23
C ALA A 207 17.76 5.90 7.24
N PHE A 208 18.31 4.85 6.62
CA PHE A 208 17.64 3.54 6.59
C PHE A 208 17.58 2.89 7.98
N THR A 209 18.63 3.03 8.80
CA THR A 209 18.67 2.50 10.17
C THR A 209 17.52 3.08 11.00
N TYR A 210 17.33 4.40 10.96
CA TYR A 210 16.22 5.06 11.65
C TYR A 210 14.85 4.67 11.06
N ALA A 211 14.74 4.57 9.73
CA ALA A 211 13.50 4.16 9.08
C ALA A 211 13.09 2.71 9.41
N CYS A 212 14.06 1.85 9.77
CA CYS A 212 13.82 0.46 10.17
C CYS A 212 13.39 0.29 11.62
N ASP A 213 13.36 1.34 12.44
CA ASP A 213 12.89 1.25 13.82
C ASP A 213 11.36 1.47 13.88
N PRO A 214 10.57 0.45 14.26
CA PRO A 214 9.12 0.59 14.44
C PRO A 214 8.72 1.69 15.42
N SER A 215 9.56 1.99 16.41
CA SER A 215 9.33 3.04 17.40
C SER A 215 9.36 4.42 16.77
N VAL A 216 10.25 4.62 15.79
CA VAL A 216 10.35 5.84 14.99
C VAL A 216 9.10 6.00 14.13
N ALA A 217 8.70 4.93 13.42
CA ALA A 217 7.45 4.91 12.66
C ALA A 217 6.23 5.25 13.54
N ARG A 218 6.09 4.59 14.69
CA ARG A 218 5.00 4.84 15.65
C ARG A 218 4.99 6.29 16.13
N HIS A 219 6.15 6.85 16.47
CA HIS A 219 6.27 8.24 16.91
C HIS A 219 5.81 9.22 15.81
N ILE A 220 6.25 9.00 14.58
CA ILE A 220 5.88 9.82 13.42
C ILE A 220 4.37 9.75 13.18
N LEU A 221 3.80 8.54 13.13
CA LEU A 221 2.35 8.35 12.95
C LEU A 221 1.54 9.02 14.07
N ARG A 222 1.96 8.87 15.32
CA ARG A 222 1.32 9.53 16.47
C ARG A 222 1.37 11.06 16.34
N LYS A 223 2.50 11.61 15.89
CA LYS A 223 2.63 13.06 15.68
C LYS A 223 1.70 13.55 14.58
N SER A 224 1.66 12.85 13.44
CA SER A 224 0.80 13.18 12.30
C SER A 224 -0.68 13.08 12.66
N LEU A 225 -1.11 12.02 13.36
CA LEU A 225 -2.50 11.90 13.78
C LEU A 225 -2.97 13.00 14.72
N ARG A 226 -2.08 13.53 15.57
CA ARG A 226 -2.42 14.65 16.47
C ARG A 226 -2.57 15.98 15.74
N SER A 227 -1.98 16.14 14.55
CA SER A 227 -2.07 17.38 13.79
C SER A 227 -3.27 17.44 12.86
N SER A 228 -3.95 16.31 12.60
CA SER A 228 -4.97 16.23 11.56
C SER A 228 -6.28 15.57 12.02
N ASN A 229 -7.38 16.31 11.89
CA ASN A 229 -8.73 15.84 12.20
C ASN A 229 -9.34 14.97 11.09
N CYS A 230 -8.65 14.78 9.96
CA CYS A 230 -9.21 14.06 8.81
C CYS A 230 -9.47 12.57 9.12
N PHE A 231 -8.79 12.02 10.13
CA PHE A 231 -8.96 10.63 10.56
C PHE A 231 -10.17 10.38 11.44
N ASP A 232 -10.81 11.43 11.99
CA ASP A 232 -11.99 11.26 12.84
C ASP A 232 -13.13 10.57 12.09
N HIS A 233 -13.31 10.87 10.80
CA HIS A 233 -14.35 10.26 9.97
C HIS A 233 -14.05 8.79 9.66
N ILE A 234 -12.77 8.47 9.38
CA ILE A 234 -12.39 7.06 9.15
C ILE A 234 -12.48 6.27 10.45
N ARG A 235 -12.10 6.86 11.58
CA ARG A 235 -12.21 6.21 12.90
C ARG A 235 -13.66 5.87 13.23
N LYS A 236 -14.61 6.77 12.94
CA LYS A 236 -16.05 6.53 13.12
C LYS A 236 -16.55 5.29 12.36
N LEU A 237 -15.95 4.93 11.22
CA LEU A 237 -16.30 3.70 10.49
C LEU A 237 -16.08 2.45 11.35
N THR A 238 -14.97 2.39 12.09
CA THR A 238 -14.67 1.25 12.96
C THR A 238 -15.49 1.22 14.23
N THR A 239 -15.81 2.38 14.81
CA THR A 239 -16.71 2.43 15.97
C THR A 239 -18.11 1.95 15.62
N SER A 240 -18.57 2.22 14.40
CA SER A 240 -19.91 1.83 13.93
C SER A 240 -20.01 0.38 13.47
N ASN A 241 -18.88 -0.28 13.19
CA ASN A 241 -18.83 -1.68 12.76
C ASN A 241 -17.63 -2.38 13.42
N SER A 242 -17.88 -3.11 14.52
CA SER A 242 -16.84 -3.79 15.29
C SER A 242 -16.13 -4.90 14.51
N ALA A 243 -16.69 -5.40 13.40
CA ALA A 243 -16.03 -6.37 12.53
C ALA A 243 -15.03 -5.74 11.56
N LEU A 244 -15.12 -4.42 11.31
CA LEU A 244 -14.23 -3.71 10.42
C LEU A 244 -12.92 -3.37 11.13
N GLN A 245 -11.81 -3.83 10.58
CA GLN A 245 -10.48 -3.54 11.12
C GLN A 245 -9.86 -2.34 10.40
N LEU A 246 -9.31 -1.40 11.17
CA LEU A 246 -8.56 -0.26 10.65
C LEU A 246 -7.13 -0.30 11.18
N ARG A 247 -6.17 -0.11 10.28
CA ARG A 247 -4.74 0.01 10.62
C ARG A 247 -4.09 1.15 9.87
N LEU A 248 -3.03 1.67 10.45
CA LEU A 248 -2.14 2.63 9.85
C LEU A 248 -0.76 2.00 9.69
N THR A 249 -0.11 2.28 8.57
CA THR A 249 1.27 1.87 8.31
C THR A 249 2.00 3.01 7.62
N VAL A 250 3.32 3.00 7.72
CA VAL A 250 4.20 3.80 6.87
C VAL A 250 4.68 2.97 5.70
N CYS A 251 4.96 3.61 4.57
CA CYS A 251 5.61 2.96 3.44
C CYS A 251 6.45 3.95 2.64
N SER A 252 7.51 3.43 2.02
CA SER A 252 8.40 4.24 1.23
C SER A 252 7.97 4.31 -0.23
N THR A 253 7.85 5.52 -0.79
CA THR A 253 7.45 5.68 -2.21
C THR A 253 8.64 5.43 -3.13
N PHE A 254 9.80 6.00 -2.80
CA PHE A 254 10.99 5.93 -3.62
C PHE A 254 12.00 4.89 -3.13
N GLY A 255 11.84 4.36 -1.92
CA GLY A 255 12.74 3.41 -1.28
C GLY A 255 14.04 4.07 -0.80
N PHE A 256 15.02 3.22 -0.51
CA PHE A 256 16.37 3.60 -0.09
C PHE A 256 17.40 3.04 -1.05
N THR A 257 18.61 3.58 -1.02
CA THR A 257 19.72 2.95 -1.76
C THR A 257 20.33 1.82 -0.93
N LYS A 258 20.62 0.66 -1.55
CA LYS A 258 21.14 -0.53 -0.85
C LYS A 258 22.52 -0.28 -0.22
N ARG A 259 23.38 0.47 -0.90
CA ARG A 259 24.78 0.68 -0.51
C ARG A 259 24.96 1.86 0.44
N PHE A 260 24.29 2.98 0.18
CA PHE A 260 24.50 4.21 0.94
C PHE A 260 23.42 4.44 1.97
N GLN A 261 22.34 3.63 1.99
CA GLN A 261 21.29 3.67 3.00
C GLN A 261 20.52 5.01 3.09
N ASN A 262 20.79 5.94 2.19
CA ASN A 262 20.06 7.20 2.04
C ASN A 262 18.72 6.99 1.31
N PRO A 263 17.75 7.91 1.47
CA PRO A 263 16.55 7.93 0.66
C PRO A 263 16.91 7.95 -0.83
N ASN A 264 16.19 7.17 -1.64
CA ASN A 264 16.45 7.03 -3.07
C ASN A 264 15.84 8.18 -3.87
N LEU A 265 16.32 9.39 -3.58
CA LEU A 265 15.92 10.64 -4.23
C LEU A 265 17.16 11.29 -4.84
N ASP A 266 17.07 11.71 -6.10
CA ASP A 266 18.16 12.44 -6.73
C ASP A 266 18.07 13.93 -6.34
N PRO A 267 19.02 14.47 -5.55
CA PRO A 267 18.98 15.86 -5.11
C PRO A 267 19.38 16.84 -6.22
N TRP A 268 19.95 16.36 -7.33
CA TRP A 268 20.45 17.19 -8.44
C TRP A 268 19.46 17.32 -9.60
N LEU A 269 18.43 16.49 -9.61
CA LEU A 269 17.37 16.53 -10.61
C LEU A 269 16.20 17.39 -10.11
N ALA A 270 15.64 18.20 -11.00
CA ALA A 270 14.45 18.95 -10.69
C ALA A 270 13.25 17.98 -10.52
N GLY A 271 12.53 18.13 -9.40
CA GLY A 271 11.33 17.36 -9.09
C GLY A 271 11.61 16.04 -8.34
N GLU A 272 10.59 15.19 -8.26
CA GLU A 272 10.61 13.98 -7.43
C GLU A 272 11.16 12.78 -8.21
N GLN A 273 12.47 12.74 -8.44
CA GLN A 273 13.09 11.67 -9.22
C GLN A 273 13.89 10.70 -8.34
N ARG A 274 13.82 9.42 -8.69
CA ARG A 274 14.62 8.37 -8.04
C ARG A 274 16.08 8.50 -8.48
N PHE A 275 17.01 8.27 -7.56
CA PHE A 275 18.43 8.21 -7.92
C PHE A 275 18.67 7.03 -8.88
N ARG A 276 19.35 7.31 -10.01
CA ARG A 276 19.70 6.34 -11.05
C ARG A 276 21.06 6.71 -11.64
N ARG A 277 21.86 5.71 -12.01
CA ARG A 277 23.14 5.95 -12.70
C ARG A 277 22.89 6.11 -14.21
N ASN A 278 23.42 7.18 -14.80
CA ASN A 278 23.39 7.41 -16.25
C ASN A 278 24.04 6.24 -17.01
N GLY A 279 23.41 5.78 -18.09
CA GLY A 279 23.95 4.76 -18.99
C GLY A 279 23.73 3.29 -18.57
N LEU A 280 23.04 3.01 -17.47
CA LEU A 280 22.57 1.66 -17.15
C LEU A 280 21.21 1.41 -17.81
N GLU A 281 21.04 0.25 -18.44
CA GLU A 281 19.73 -0.18 -18.94
C GLU A 281 18.69 -0.13 -17.81
N VAL A 282 17.52 0.37 -18.17
CA VAL A 282 16.43 0.75 -17.28
C VAL A 282 16.01 -0.44 -16.39
N GLY A 283 16.17 -1.70 -16.84
CA GLY A 283 15.91 -2.88 -16.01
C GLY A 283 16.95 -3.22 -14.93
N ARG A 284 18.25 -3.01 -15.16
CA ARG A 284 19.33 -3.38 -14.21
C ARG A 284 19.59 -2.32 -13.14
N ALA A 285 19.39 -1.05 -13.48
CA ALA A 285 19.61 0.06 -12.55
C ALA A 285 18.69 0.00 -11.30
N HIS A 286 17.49 -0.58 -11.45
CA HIS A 286 16.50 -0.65 -10.37
C HIS A 286 16.68 -1.84 -9.43
N SER A 287 17.23 -2.96 -9.87
CA SER A 287 17.39 -4.14 -9.01
C SER A 287 18.66 -4.10 -8.15
N GLU A 288 19.74 -3.50 -8.66
CA GLU A 288 21.05 -3.51 -7.99
C GLU A 288 21.17 -2.49 -6.87
N TYR A 289 20.59 -1.30 -7.03
CA TYR A 289 20.84 -0.16 -6.11
C TYR A 289 19.62 0.25 -5.30
N TRP A 290 18.41 -0.07 -5.74
CA TRP A 290 17.19 0.36 -5.07
C TRP A 290 16.64 -0.74 -4.15
N ARG A 291 16.30 -0.32 -2.93
CA ARG A 291 15.61 -1.11 -1.91
C ARG A 291 14.18 -0.55 -1.77
N PRO A 292 13.13 -1.20 -2.30
CA PRO A 292 11.76 -0.90 -1.88
C PRO A 292 11.64 -1.15 -0.36
N PHE A 293 10.77 -0.42 0.33
CA PHE A 293 10.65 -0.54 1.78
C PHE A 293 9.20 -0.34 2.24
N LEU A 294 8.66 -1.36 2.90
CA LEU A 294 7.31 -1.42 3.49
C LEU A 294 6.14 -1.23 2.49
N THR A 295 6.39 -1.33 1.19
CA THR A 295 5.31 -1.19 0.18
C THR A 295 4.40 -2.41 0.10
N ALA A 296 4.84 -3.56 0.62
CA ALA A 296 4.02 -4.77 0.73
C ALA A 296 3.11 -4.79 1.95
N ASP A 297 3.52 -4.17 3.06
CA ASP A 297 2.80 -4.16 4.34
C ASP A 297 1.31 -3.87 4.22
N PRO A 298 0.86 -2.78 3.55
CA PRO A 298 -0.56 -2.47 3.50
C PRO A 298 -1.38 -3.53 2.76
N PHE A 299 -0.83 -4.15 1.71
CA PHE A 299 -1.55 -5.19 0.95
C PHE A 299 -1.54 -6.53 1.67
N LEU A 300 -0.44 -6.88 2.34
CA LEU A 300 -0.37 -8.10 3.15
C LEU A 300 -1.34 -8.01 4.32
N TYR A 301 -1.46 -6.85 4.99
CA TYR A 301 -2.48 -6.67 6.03
C TYR A 301 -3.89 -6.70 5.43
N ALA A 302 -4.13 -5.98 4.33
CA ALA A 302 -5.43 -5.98 3.67
C ALA A 302 -5.90 -7.39 3.30
N ALA A 303 -4.98 -8.24 2.81
CA ALA A 303 -5.25 -9.62 2.45
C ALA A 303 -5.43 -10.53 3.68
N LEU A 304 -4.51 -10.49 4.63
CA LEU A 304 -4.37 -11.52 5.67
C LEU A 304 -4.88 -11.09 7.04
N GLY A 305 -4.95 -9.78 7.32
CA GLY A 305 -5.25 -9.24 8.65
C GLY A 305 -4.13 -9.47 9.67
N LEU A 306 -2.89 -9.66 9.21
CA LEU A 306 -1.73 -9.87 10.08
C LEU A 306 -1.02 -8.55 10.33
N ASP A 307 -0.89 -8.16 11.59
CA ASP A 307 -0.12 -6.98 11.97
C ASP A 307 1.39 -7.22 11.75
N SER A 308 2.04 -6.32 11.03
CA SER A 308 3.50 -6.23 10.97
C SER A 308 4.05 -5.35 12.09
N ALA A 309 5.38 -5.28 12.27
CA ALA A 309 5.97 -4.36 13.23
C ALA A 309 5.67 -2.88 12.92
N PHE A 310 5.29 -2.56 11.67
CA PHE A 310 4.98 -1.21 11.20
C PHE A 310 3.47 -0.98 11.02
N THR A 311 2.64 -1.93 11.42
CA THR A 311 1.19 -1.84 11.33
C THR A 311 0.63 -1.52 12.71
N PHE A 312 -0.10 -0.40 12.83
CA PHE A 312 -0.56 0.13 14.10
C PHE A 312 -2.06 0.35 14.12
N SER A 313 -2.70 0.09 15.26
CA SER A 313 -4.07 0.51 15.55
C SER A 313 -4.11 1.95 16.08
N PHE A 314 -5.31 2.58 16.08
CA PHE A 314 -5.48 3.90 16.67
C PHE A 314 -5.16 3.89 18.17
N GLU A 315 -5.57 2.85 18.89
CA GLU A 315 -5.32 2.70 20.34
C GLU A 315 -3.81 2.69 20.64
N GLN A 316 -3.03 1.99 19.80
CA GLN A 316 -1.57 1.96 19.92
C GLN A 316 -0.93 3.33 19.65
N LEU A 317 -1.49 4.13 18.75
CA LEU A 317 -0.94 5.44 18.39
C LEU A 317 -1.32 6.54 19.38
N GLU A 318 -2.55 6.55 19.88
CA GLU A 318 -3.02 7.53 20.86
C GLU A 318 -2.39 7.30 22.23
N GLY A 319 -2.25 6.02 22.60
CA GLY A 319 -1.73 5.57 23.87
C GLY A 319 -2.67 5.97 25.01
N GLU A 320 -3.44 5.01 25.51
CA GLU A 320 -3.53 4.93 26.97
C GLU A 320 -2.10 4.84 27.50
N THR A 321 -1.82 5.65 28.51
CA THR A 321 -0.67 5.42 29.37
C THR A 321 -0.85 4.03 29.94
N ALA A 322 -0.25 3.03 29.30
CA ALA A 322 0.02 1.76 29.94
C ALA A 322 0.87 2.14 31.15
N THR A 323 0.20 2.22 32.29
CA THR A 323 0.84 2.24 33.59
C THR A 323 1.90 1.16 33.54
N ARG A 324 3.16 1.56 33.66
CA ARG A 324 4.23 0.66 34.05
C ARG A 324 3.77 0.02 35.37
N ARG A 325 3.10 -1.13 35.30
CA ARG A 325 3.25 -2.14 36.32
C ARG A 325 4.68 -2.64 36.14
N VAL A 326 5.59 -1.95 36.81
CA VAL A 326 6.83 -2.58 37.25
C VAL A 326 6.34 -3.64 38.23
N ASP A 327 6.29 -4.90 37.80
CA ASP A 327 6.29 -6.00 38.75
C ASP A 327 7.67 -6.00 39.41
N PRO A 328 7.78 -5.70 40.72
CA PRO A 328 9.05 -5.68 41.41
C PRO A 328 9.32 -7.11 41.91
N ALA A 329 9.68 -8.03 41.02
CA ALA A 329 10.12 -9.35 41.44
C ALA A 329 10.80 -10.15 40.33
N ILE A 330 11.99 -9.73 39.88
CA ILE A 330 13.07 -10.67 39.52
C ILE A 330 14.39 -10.01 39.90
N TYR A 331 14.91 -10.38 41.08
CA TYR A 331 16.34 -10.34 41.39
C TYR A 331 17.03 -11.50 40.68
#